data_AF-A0A7W1D1Q7-F1
#
_entry.id   AF-A0A7W1D1Q7-F1
#
_cell.length_a   1.000
_cell.length_b   1.000
_cell.length_c   1.000
_cell.angle_alpha   90.00
_cell.angle_beta   90.00
_cell.angle_gamma   90.00
#
_symmetry.space_group_name_H-M   'P 1'
#
loop_
_entity.id
_entity.type
_entity.pdbx_description
1 polymer ?
#
loop_
_entity_poly.entity_id
_entity_poly.type
_entity_poly.pdbx_seq_one_letter_code
_entity_poly.pdbx_strand_id
1 'polypeptide(L)'
;SAVGGDADGSFGTDPERIEASIRGLEADEVLVFMDLGSAVLSAETVLEMLPSERRDRVRLVDAPFVEGAFAAGVMASTGADAEECIEAAMEARTEPKLQEG
;
A
#
# COMPACT_ATOMS: atom_id res chain seq x y z
N SER A 1 -5.10 -1.66 7.50
CA SER A 1 -5.94 -2.85 7.20
C SER A 1 -5.28 -3.63 6.09
N ALA A 2 -5.45 -4.95 6.02
CA ALA A 2 -4.90 -5.80 4.95
C ALA A 2 -6.04 -6.54 4.23
N VAL A 3 -5.94 -6.64 2.90
CA VAL A 3 -6.91 -7.33 2.04
C VAL A 3 -6.13 -8.33 1.17
N GLY A 4 -6.65 -9.55 1.03
CA GLY A 4 -6.04 -10.59 0.20
C GLY A 4 -7.06 -11.68 -0.14
N GLY A 5 -6.83 -12.32 -1.28
CA GLY A 5 -7.74 -13.29 -1.89
C GLY A 5 -8.83 -12.64 -2.73
N ASP A 6 -9.49 -13.47 -3.55
CA ASP A 6 -10.70 -13.09 -4.28
C ASP A 6 -11.95 -13.11 -3.37
N ALA A 7 -13.13 -12.89 -3.97
CA ALA A 7 -14.41 -12.88 -3.28
C ALA A 7 -14.76 -14.23 -2.61
N ASP A 8 -14.23 -15.35 -3.14
CA ASP A 8 -14.43 -16.69 -2.61
C ASP A 8 -13.35 -17.09 -1.57
N GLY A 9 -12.40 -16.19 -1.29
CA GLY A 9 -11.27 -16.44 -0.41
C GLY A 9 -10.18 -17.32 -1.02
N SER A 10 -10.22 -17.54 -2.33
CA SER A 10 -9.19 -18.24 -3.10
C SER A 10 -8.06 -17.29 -3.48
N PHE A 11 -7.04 -17.81 -4.19
CA PHE A 11 -5.95 -16.98 -4.70
C PHE A 11 -6.48 -15.96 -5.71
N GLY A 12 -6.23 -14.68 -5.42
CA GLY A 12 -6.64 -13.59 -6.28
C GLY A 12 -6.68 -12.27 -5.53
N THR A 13 -7.31 -11.28 -6.15
CA THR A 13 -7.52 -9.95 -5.60
C THR A 13 -8.98 -9.57 -5.80
N ASP A 14 -9.60 -9.00 -4.78
CA ASP A 14 -10.97 -8.48 -4.82
C ASP A 14 -10.97 -6.93 -4.76
N PRO A 15 -11.24 -6.24 -5.89
CA PRO A 15 -11.32 -4.78 -5.94
C PRO A 15 -12.38 -4.19 -5.00
N GLU A 16 -13.52 -4.85 -4.79
CA GLU A 16 -14.59 -4.34 -3.93
C GLU A 16 -14.14 -4.31 -2.47
N ARG A 17 -13.41 -5.34 -2.03
CA ARG A 17 -12.82 -5.39 -0.68
C ARG A 17 -11.71 -4.36 -0.49
N ILE A 18 -10.91 -4.09 -1.53
CA ILE A 18 -9.91 -3.02 -1.50
C ILE A 18 -10.62 -1.66 -1.34
N GLU A 19 -11.62 -1.38 -2.18
CA GLU A 19 -12.39 -0.13 -2.11
C GLU A 19 -13.05 0.06 -0.74
N ALA A 20 -13.73 -0.97 -0.24
CA ALA A 20 -14.37 -0.94 1.07
C ALA A 20 -13.36 -0.68 2.19
N SER A 21 -12.18 -1.32 2.12
CA SER A 21 -11.11 -1.09 3.09
C SER A 21 -10.61 0.35 3.04
N ILE A 22 -10.35 0.91 1.86
CA ILE A 22 -9.90 2.31 1.72
C ILE A 22 -10.97 3.28 2.25
N ARG A 23 -12.24 3.07 1.90
CA ARG A 23 -13.35 3.91 2.34
C ARG A 23 -13.60 3.85 3.85
N GLY A 24 -13.25 2.73 4.49
CA GLY A 24 -13.40 2.52 5.94
C GLY A 24 -12.28 3.12 6.78
N LEU A 25 -11.19 3.60 6.18
CA LEU A 25 -10.11 4.26 6.89
C LEU A 25 -10.46 5.73 7.17
N GLU A 26 -10.29 6.14 8.43
CA GLU A 26 -10.31 7.54 8.84
C GLU A 26 -8.86 8.01 8.98
N ALA A 27 -8.26 8.39 7.85
CA ALA A 27 -6.88 8.86 7.77
C ALA A 27 -6.77 10.04 6.79
N ASP A 28 -5.80 10.93 7.02
CA ASP A 28 -5.52 12.07 6.15
C ASP A 28 -4.87 11.64 4.83
N GLU A 29 -3.97 10.66 4.89
CA GLU A 29 -3.30 10.04 3.75
C GLU A 29 -3.35 8.50 3.90
N VAL A 30 -3.51 7.79 2.80
CA VAL A 30 -3.59 6.32 2.75
C VAL A 30 -2.53 5.80 1.79
N LEU A 31 -1.56 5.07 2.32
CA LEU A 31 -0.53 4.38 1.54
C LEU A 31 -0.99 2.95 1.24
N VAL A 32 -1.08 2.60 -0.03
CA VAL A 32 -1.47 1.26 -0.51
C VAL A 32 -0.25 0.56 -1.05
N PHE A 33 0.11 -0.55 -0.40
CA PHE A 33 1.20 -1.43 -0.82
C PHE A 33 0.61 -2.64 -1.53
N MET A 34 1.21 -3.00 -2.66
CA MET A 34 0.77 -4.10 -3.51
C MET A 34 1.90 -5.11 -3.65
N ASP A 35 1.57 -6.38 -3.89
CA ASP A 35 2.56 -7.41 -4.21
C ASP A 35 2.88 -7.44 -5.71
N LEU A 36 2.11 -8.17 -6.51
CA LEU A 36 2.42 -8.47 -7.90
C LEU A 36 1.13 -8.52 -8.73
N GLY A 37 1.27 -8.24 -10.04
CA GLY A 37 0.26 -8.56 -11.04
C GLY A 37 -1.14 -8.01 -10.74
N SER A 38 -2.09 -8.90 -10.43
CA SER A 38 -3.50 -8.55 -10.27
C SER A 38 -3.76 -7.57 -9.13
N ALA A 39 -2.93 -7.55 -8.09
CA ALA A 39 -3.08 -6.61 -6.99
C ALA A 39 -2.84 -5.15 -7.42
N VAL A 40 -1.84 -4.94 -8.28
CA VAL A 40 -1.52 -3.62 -8.85
C VAL A 40 -2.67 -3.12 -9.70
N LEU A 41 -3.10 -3.92 -10.68
CA LEU A 41 -4.20 -3.57 -11.59
C LEU A 41 -5.51 -3.31 -10.83
N SER A 42 -5.80 -4.10 -9.80
CA SER A 42 -7.00 -3.92 -8.97
C SER A 42 -6.91 -2.62 -8.17
N ALA A 43 -5.75 -2.31 -7.60
CA ALA A 43 -5.54 -1.08 -6.83
C ALA A 43 -5.65 0.17 -7.73
N GLU A 44 -5.08 0.13 -8.94
CA GLU A 44 -5.23 1.20 -9.95
C GLU A 44 -6.70 1.40 -10.32
N THR A 45 -7.42 0.31 -10.61
CA THR A 45 -8.85 0.35 -10.93
C THR A 45 -9.65 0.98 -9.79
N VAL A 46 -9.40 0.57 -8.55
CA VAL A 46 -10.09 1.14 -7.38
C VAL A 46 -9.78 2.62 -7.23
N LEU A 47 -8.53 3.04 -7.41
CA LEU A 47 -8.13 4.44 -7.33
C LEU A 47 -8.90 5.30 -8.35
N GLU A 48 -9.07 4.79 -9.57
CA GLU A 48 -9.88 5.45 -10.62
C GLU A 48 -11.36 5.55 -10.27
N MET A 49 -11.89 4.63 -9.47
CA MET A 49 -13.30 4.62 -9.05
C MET A 49 -13.59 5.50 -7.83
N LEU A 50 -12.57 5.84 -7.03
CA LEU A 50 -12.74 6.68 -5.84
C LEU A 50 -13.18 8.11 -6.22
N PRO A 51 -14.02 8.76 -5.39
CA PRO A 51 -14.28 10.20 -5.51
C PRO A 51 -12.98 11.01 -5.42
N SER A 52 -12.88 12.13 -6.15
CA SER A 52 -11.65 12.93 -6.23
C SER A 52 -11.05 13.27 -4.86
N GLU A 53 -11.88 13.71 -3.91
CA GLU A 53 -11.44 14.08 -2.56
C GLU A 53 -10.77 12.92 -1.81
N ARG A 54 -11.20 11.67 -2.04
CA ARG A 54 -10.52 10.49 -1.49
C ARG A 54 -9.33 10.07 -2.34
N ARG A 55 -9.46 10.11 -3.66
CA ARG A 55 -8.40 9.73 -4.60
C ARG A 55 -7.12 10.54 -4.35
N ASP A 56 -7.26 11.84 -4.10
CA ASP A 56 -6.14 12.75 -3.87
C ASP A 56 -5.36 12.46 -2.58
N ARG A 57 -5.93 11.65 -1.67
CA ARG A 57 -5.34 11.23 -0.39
C ARG A 57 -4.85 9.78 -0.40
N VAL A 58 -4.97 9.07 -1.52
CA VAL A 58 -4.52 7.68 -1.65
C VAL A 58 -3.26 7.69 -2.53
N ARG A 59 -2.24 6.96 -2.08
CA ARG A 59 -0.97 6.78 -2.82
C ARG A 59 -0.73 5.30 -3.02
N LEU A 60 -0.59 4.87 -4.26
CA LEU A 60 -0.08 3.54 -4.59
C LEU A 60 1.44 3.60 -4.45
N VAL A 61 1.99 2.83 -3.52
CA VAL A 61 3.42 2.86 -3.22
C VAL A 61 4.12 1.76 -3.99
N ASP A 62 4.92 2.16 -4.97
CA ASP A 62 5.79 1.24 -5.70
C ASP A 62 7.00 0.94 -4.80
N ALA A 63 6.87 -0.06 -3.93
CA ALA A 63 7.90 -0.58 -3.03
C ALA A 63 7.71 -2.10 -2.79
N PRO A 64 8.72 -2.84 -2.30
CA PRO A 64 8.56 -4.24 -1.93
C PRO A 64 7.44 -4.38 -0.89
N PHE A 65 6.45 -5.23 -1.16
CA PHE A 65 5.21 -5.28 -0.38
C PHE A 65 5.43 -5.39 1.14
N VAL A 66 6.29 -6.31 1.57
CA VAL A 66 6.50 -6.59 2.99
C VAL A 66 7.47 -5.58 3.60
N GLU A 67 8.68 -5.48 3.04
CA GLU A 67 9.73 -4.63 3.59
C GLU A 67 9.38 -3.14 3.51
N GLY A 68 8.80 -2.70 2.40
CA GLY A 68 8.37 -1.31 2.20
C GLY A 68 7.22 -0.92 3.11
N ALA A 69 6.17 -1.74 3.23
CA ALA A 69 5.07 -1.47 4.15
C ALA A 69 5.53 -1.45 5.61
N PHE A 70 6.49 -2.31 5.97
CA PHE A 70 7.09 -2.33 7.29
C PHE A 70 7.88 -1.04 7.56
N ALA A 71 8.77 -0.65 6.65
CA ALA A 71 9.57 0.57 6.77
C ALA A 71 8.70 1.83 6.87
N ALA A 72 7.69 1.97 6.00
CA ALA A 72 6.70 3.05 6.07
C ALA A 72 5.91 3.04 7.38
N GLY A 73 5.49 1.86 7.86
CA GLY A 73 4.76 1.74 9.12
C GLY A 73 5.61 2.15 10.34
N VAL A 74 6.90 1.80 10.34
CA VAL A 74 7.86 2.26 11.36
C VAL A 74 8.02 3.79 11.27
N MET A 75 8.20 4.34 10.07
CA MET A 75 8.34 5.78 9.86
C MET A 75 7.08 6.56 10.31
N ALA A 76 5.90 6.08 9.93
CA ALA A 76 4.63 6.66 10.37
C ALA A 76 4.48 6.65 11.91
N SER A 77 5.00 5.61 12.59
CA SER A 77 4.95 5.52 14.04
C SER A 77 5.77 6.60 14.77
N THR A 78 6.73 7.24 14.09
CA THR A 78 7.49 8.37 14.63
C THR A 78 6.79 9.71 14.41
N GLY A 79 5.62 9.74 13.77
CA GLY A 79 4.89 10.95 13.40
C GLY A 79 5.38 11.61 12.11
N ALA A 80 6.13 10.87 11.29
CA ALA A 80 6.57 11.32 9.98
C ALA A 80 5.38 11.47 9.02
N ASP A 81 5.55 12.32 8.01
CA ASP A 81 4.51 12.54 6.99
C ASP A 81 4.50 11.43 5.91
N ALA A 82 3.53 11.53 5.00
CA ALA A 82 3.33 10.52 3.96
C ALA A 82 4.51 10.42 2.98
N GLU A 83 5.19 11.54 2.68
CA GLU A 83 6.33 11.54 1.77
C GLU A 83 7.52 10.84 2.42
N GLU A 84 7.83 11.19 3.67
CA GLU A 84 8.88 10.53 4.46
C GLU A 84 8.63 9.02 4.58
N CYS A 85 7.36 8.60 4.75
CA CYS A 85 6.98 7.20 4.79
C CYS A 85 7.18 6.49 3.44
N ILE A 86 6.87 7.16 2.33
CA ILE A 86 7.08 6.63 0.97
C ILE A 86 8.58 6.50 0.68
N GLU A 87 9.38 7.49 1.07
CA GLU A 87 10.85 7.45 0.96
C GLU A 87 11.42 6.22 1.71
N ALA A 88 11.05 6.04 2.98
CA ALA A 88 11.47 4.88 3.78
C ALA A 88 11.07 3.54 3.11
N ALA A 89 9.88 3.47 2.52
CA ALA A 89 9.45 2.27 1.79
C ALA A 89 10.28 2.01 0.53
N MET A 90 10.63 3.06 -0.23
CA MET A 90 11.40 2.94 -1.46
C MET A 90 12.85 2.52 -1.18
N GLU A 91 13.45 2.98 -0.08
CA GLU A 91 14.80 2.58 0.34
C GLU A 91 14.92 1.07 0.57
N ALA A 92 13.85 0.41 1.01
CA ALA A 92 13.80 -1.04 1.19
C ALA A 92 14.07 -1.83 -0.11
N ARG A 93 14.00 -1.21 -1.30
CA ARG A 93 14.33 -1.84 -2.59
C ARG A 93 15.81 -2.21 -2.72
N THR A 94 16.68 -1.45 -2.09
CA THR A 94 18.14 -1.56 -2.26
C THR A 94 18.85 -1.99 -0.98
N GLU A 95 18.11 -2.23 0.11
CA GLU A 95 18.68 -2.71 1.36
C GLU A 95 19.24 -4.15 1.23
N PRO A 96 20.54 -4.35 1.47
CA PRO A 96 21.12 -5.67 1.47
C PRO A 96 20.71 -6.42 2.74
N LYS A 97 20.18 -7.64 2.60
CA LYS A 97 19.86 -8.50 3.75
C LYS A 97 21.09 -9.11 4.43
N LEU A 98 22.24 -9.06 3.78
CA LEU A 98 23.50 -9.64 4.24
C LEU A 98 24.60 -8.57 4.13
N GLN A 99 25.45 -8.46 5.17
CA GLN A 99 26.67 -7.66 5.09
C GLN A 99 27.79 -8.52 4.50
N GLU A 100 28.51 -8.01 3.51
CA GLU A 100 29.79 -8.60 3.12
C GLU A 100 30.80 -8.31 4.24
N GLY A 101 31.31 -9.39 4.86
CA GLY A 101 32.33 -9.32 5.92
C GLY A 101 33.75 -9.18 5.39
#